data_AF-A0A3B8W7U9-F1
#
_entry.id   AF-A0A3B8W7U9-F1
#
_cell.length_a   1.000
_cell.length_b   1.000
_cell.length_c   1.000
_cell.angle_alpha   90.00
_cell.angle_beta   90.00
_cell.angle_gamma   90.00
#
_symmetry.space_group_name_H-M   'P 1'
#
loop_
_entity.id
_entity.type
_entity.pdbx_description
1 polymer ?
#
loop_
_entity_poly.entity_id
_entity_poly.type
_entity_poly.pdbx_seq_one_letter_code
_entity_poly.pdbx_strand_id
1 'polypeptide(L)'
;MKITATNHVIITGLLFGVFLLASAAHAQDIRTVNLVWKIDSAVNLTTNKGVPYHAEIKTLKDKKVIWSQKGGERVSEYTVERVQGEWQSVKAGGTVTYFLTKEGHPCEMKFERTAGGVTITIDYGAAGKSRFLISTINDSKL
;
A
#
# COMPACT_ATOMS: atom_id res chain seq x y z
N MET A 1 52.79 54.07 19.04
CA MET A 1 54.04 53.29 19.08
C MET A 1 53.87 52.14 20.06
N LYS A 2 54.37 50.96 19.67
CA LYS A 2 54.34 49.63 20.32
C LYS A 2 53.05 48.79 20.18
N ILE A 3 53.21 47.83 19.26
CA ILE A 3 52.41 46.64 18.93
C ILE A 3 52.97 45.47 19.76
N THR A 4 52.15 44.58 20.32
CA THR A 4 52.48 43.17 20.64
C THR A 4 51.16 42.39 20.82
N ALA A 5 50.65 41.68 19.81
CA ALA A 5 50.79 40.25 19.48
C ALA A 5 50.30 39.28 20.59
N THR A 6 49.08 38.73 20.49
CA THR A 6 48.68 37.42 19.88
C THR A 6 48.76 36.25 20.88
N ASN A 7 47.63 35.59 21.14
CA ASN A 7 47.58 34.12 21.21
C ASN A 7 46.20 33.60 20.84
N HIS A 8 46.22 32.72 19.83
CA HIS A 8 45.09 32.02 19.27
C HIS A 8 44.67 30.86 20.18
N VAL A 9 43.35 30.65 20.30
CA VAL A 9 42.80 29.29 20.39
C VAL A 9 41.66 29.20 19.39
N ILE A 10 41.93 28.51 18.29
CA ILE A 10 40.97 28.09 17.28
C ILE A 10 40.22 26.90 17.89
N ILE A 11 38.94 27.06 18.24
CA ILE A 11 38.05 25.92 18.48
C ILE A 11 37.23 25.73 17.22
N THR A 12 37.74 24.85 16.37
CA THR A 12 37.08 24.29 15.19
C THR A 12 35.89 23.46 15.66
N GLY A 13 34.72 24.09 15.77
CA GLY A 13 33.45 23.42 16.04
C GLY A 13 32.90 22.79 14.77
N LEU A 14 33.15 21.49 14.63
CA LEU A 14 32.61 20.53 13.68
C LEU A 14 31.28 20.95 13.02
N LEU A 15 31.32 21.24 11.71
CA LEU A 15 30.14 21.25 10.84
C LEU A 15 29.65 19.80 10.70
N PHE A 16 28.64 19.40 11.48
CA PHE A 16 27.90 18.15 11.24
C PHE A 16 26.54 18.50 10.63
N GLY A 17 26.59 19.05 9.41
CA GLY A 17 25.41 19.19 8.57
C GLY A 17 25.03 17.81 8.03
N VAL A 18 24.14 17.12 8.73
CA VAL A 18 23.52 15.88 8.26
C VAL A 18 22.81 16.18 6.94
N PHE A 19 23.42 15.76 5.84
CA PHE A 19 22.76 15.68 4.54
C PHE A 19 21.69 14.58 4.66
N LEU A 20 20.50 14.97 5.12
CA LEU A 20 19.29 14.17 4.89
C LEU A 20 19.02 14.22 3.38
N LEU A 21 19.63 13.29 2.66
CA LEU A 21 19.15 12.87 1.36
C LEU A 21 17.73 12.35 1.59
N ALA A 22 16.75 13.25 1.45
CA ALA A 22 15.37 12.89 1.25
C ALA A 22 15.36 12.10 -0.05
N SER A 23 15.50 10.78 0.06
CA SER A 23 15.10 9.90 -1.02
C SER A 23 13.64 10.23 -1.25
N ALA A 24 13.34 10.82 -2.42
CA ALA A 24 12.00 10.90 -2.93
C ALA A 24 11.55 9.45 -3.19
N ALA A 25 11.27 8.72 -2.12
CA ALA A 25 10.54 7.48 -2.19
C ALA A 25 9.19 7.90 -2.76
N HIS A 26 9.02 7.69 -4.07
CA HIS A 26 7.74 7.91 -4.73
C HIS A 26 6.68 7.24 -3.86
N ALA A 27 5.85 8.08 -3.25
CA ALA A 27 4.77 7.64 -2.42
C ALA A 27 3.83 6.85 -3.34
N GLN A 28 3.71 5.55 -3.11
CA GLN A 28 2.88 4.68 -3.92
C GLN A 28 1.43 4.91 -3.49
N ASP A 29 0.84 6.01 -3.95
CA ASP A 29 -0.59 6.30 -3.74
C ASP A 29 -1.41 5.38 -4.63
N ILE A 30 -2.22 4.53 -3.99
CA ILE A 30 -3.10 3.55 -4.63
C ILE A 30 -4.08 4.17 -5.64
N ARG A 31 -4.41 5.46 -5.48
CA ARG A 31 -5.34 6.18 -6.34
C ARG A 31 -4.69 6.71 -7.61
N THR A 32 -3.37 6.89 -7.61
CA THR A 32 -2.64 7.53 -8.73
C THR A 32 -1.67 6.57 -9.43
N VAL A 33 -1.28 5.48 -8.76
CA VAL A 33 -0.36 4.47 -9.27
C VAL A 33 -1.08 3.14 -9.49
N ASN A 34 -0.67 2.41 -10.53
CA ASN A 34 -1.13 1.04 -10.72
C ASN A 34 -0.34 0.12 -9.80
N LEU A 35 -1.01 -0.68 -8.97
CA LEU A 35 -0.35 -1.55 -7.99
C LEU A 35 -0.74 -3.01 -8.19
N VAL A 36 0.19 -3.91 -7.88
CA VAL A 36 -0.01 -5.35 -7.81
C VAL A 36 0.16 -5.81 -6.37
N TRP A 37 -0.90 -6.36 -5.80
CA TRP A 37 -1.01 -6.88 -4.45
C TRP A 37 -0.92 -8.41 -4.52
N LYS A 38 0.22 -8.97 -4.12
CA LYS A 38 0.42 -10.42 -4.07
C LYS A 38 -0.18 -10.98 -2.78
N ILE A 39 -1.03 -12.00 -2.92
CA ILE A 39 -1.68 -12.69 -1.81
C ILE A 39 -1.04 -14.06 -1.67
N ASP A 40 -0.62 -14.40 -0.45
CA ASP A 40 -0.11 -15.72 -0.07
C ASP A 40 -0.99 -16.42 0.96
N SER A 41 -1.90 -15.69 1.62
CA SER A 41 -2.84 -16.26 2.58
C SER A 41 -4.22 -15.62 2.56
N ALA A 42 -5.24 -16.48 2.65
CA ALA A 42 -6.61 -16.09 2.96
C ALA A 42 -6.86 -16.29 4.46
N VAL A 43 -7.67 -15.44 5.07
CA VAL A 43 -7.98 -15.51 6.50
C VAL A 43 -9.31 -16.22 6.70
N ASN A 44 -9.32 -17.29 7.48
CA ASN A 44 -10.54 -17.88 7.99
C ASN A 44 -11.16 -16.90 8.99
N LEU A 45 -12.30 -16.29 8.64
CA LEU A 45 -12.91 -15.24 9.45
C LEU A 45 -13.45 -15.71 10.81
N THR A 46 -13.69 -17.01 10.98
CA THR A 46 -14.15 -17.59 12.25
C THR A 46 -13.01 -17.80 13.23
N THR A 47 -11.88 -18.31 12.73
CA THR A 47 -10.71 -18.64 13.59
C THR A 47 -9.63 -17.57 13.58
N ASN A 48 -9.75 -16.59 12.69
CA ASN A 48 -8.76 -15.57 12.36
C ASN A 48 -7.38 -16.14 11.98
N LYS A 49 -7.33 -17.40 11.53
CA LYS A 49 -6.09 -18.06 11.07
C LYS A 49 -5.93 -17.91 9.56
N GLY A 50 -4.70 -17.66 9.13
CA GLY A 50 -4.32 -17.70 7.72
C GLY A 50 -4.31 -19.14 7.19
N VAL A 51 -4.83 -19.32 5.99
CA VAL A 51 -4.68 -20.54 5.18
C VAL A 51 -3.91 -20.18 3.90
N PRO A 52 -3.04 -21.06 3.37
CA PRO A 52 -2.33 -20.80 2.13
C PRO A 52 -3.29 -20.49 0.98
N TYR A 53 -3.01 -19.40 0.26
CA TYR A 53 -3.83 -18.96 -0.86
C TYR A 53 -3.03 -18.06 -1.80
N HIS A 54 -2.89 -18.47 -3.07
CA HIS A 54 -2.09 -17.73 -4.04
C HIS A 54 -2.99 -16.99 -5.04
N ALA A 55 -2.93 -15.67 -5.00
CA ALA A 55 -3.68 -14.79 -5.90
C ALA A 55 -3.00 -13.43 -6.04
N GLU A 56 -3.50 -12.63 -6.97
CA GLU A 56 -3.04 -11.27 -7.19
C GLU A 56 -4.22 -10.35 -7.40
N ILE A 57 -4.24 -9.23 -6.69
CA ILE A 57 -5.14 -8.12 -6.97
C ILE A 57 -4.32 -7.04 -7.67
N LYS A 58 -4.85 -6.45 -8.72
CA LYS A 58 -4.27 -5.28 -9.37
C LYS A 58 -5.22 -4.12 -9.25
N THR A 59 -4.78 -3.00 -8.70
CA THR A 59 -5.54 -1.75 -8.71
C THR A 59 -5.03 -0.90 -9.85
N LEU A 60 -5.89 -0.57 -10.80
CA LEU A 60 -5.60 0.35 -11.89
C LEU A 60 -6.14 1.73 -11.51
N LYS A 61 -5.50 2.35 -10.52
CA LYS A 61 -5.93 3.64 -9.93
C LYS A 61 -7.38 3.57 -9.43
N ASP A 62 -8.10 4.67 -9.52
CA ASP A 62 -9.54 4.78 -9.21
C ASP A 62 -10.46 4.27 -10.34
N LYS A 63 -9.98 3.39 -11.24
CA LYS A 63 -10.77 2.97 -12.41
C LYS A 63 -11.23 1.52 -12.37
N LYS A 64 -10.30 0.60 -12.10
CA LYS A 64 -10.55 -0.84 -12.21
C LYS A 64 -9.75 -1.62 -11.18
N VAL A 65 -10.31 -2.73 -10.72
CA VAL A 65 -9.59 -3.75 -9.97
C VAL A 65 -9.63 -5.07 -10.75
N ILE A 66 -8.50 -5.76 -10.86
CA ILE A 66 -8.40 -7.08 -11.49
C ILE A 66 -7.95 -8.08 -10.44
N TRP A 67 -8.72 -9.14 -10.22
CA TRP A 67 -8.36 -10.22 -9.32
C TRP A 67 -8.03 -11.47 -10.13
N SER A 68 -6.78 -11.90 -10.05
CA SER A 68 -6.26 -13.12 -10.66
C SER A 68 -6.08 -14.20 -9.58
N GLN A 69 -6.72 -15.34 -9.75
CA GLN A 69 -6.72 -16.46 -8.81
C GLN A 69 -6.14 -17.70 -9.50
N LYS A 70 -5.61 -18.64 -8.71
CA LYS A 70 -5.06 -19.93 -9.22
C LYS A 70 -4.03 -19.73 -10.34
N GLY A 71 -3.10 -18.80 -10.15
CA GLY A 71 -2.07 -18.51 -11.16
C GLY A 71 -2.59 -17.88 -12.47
N GLY A 72 -3.82 -17.36 -12.49
CA GLY A 72 -4.41 -16.71 -13.66
C GLY A 72 -5.51 -17.50 -14.37
N GLU A 73 -5.79 -18.74 -13.95
CA GLU A 73 -6.89 -19.53 -14.52
C GLU A 73 -8.27 -18.87 -14.32
N ARG A 74 -8.42 -18.10 -13.24
CA ARG A 74 -9.64 -17.34 -12.96
C ARG A 74 -9.29 -15.88 -12.76
N VAL A 75 -9.80 -15.04 -13.67
CA VAL A 75 -9.66 -13.59 -13.64
C VAL A 75 -11.03 -12.96 -13.46
N SER A 76 -11.17 -12.04 -12.52
CA SER A 76 -12.36 -11.21 -12.34
C SER A 76 -11.98 -9.75 -12.47
N GLU A 77 -12.79 -8.99 -13.21
CA GLU A 77 -12.65 -7.54 -13.30
C GLU A 77 -13.77 -6.85 -12.52
N TYR A 78 -13.41 -5.77 -11.87
CA TYR A 78 -14.29 -4.94 -11.07
C TYR A 78 -14.15 -3.49 -11.54
N THR A 79 -15.27 -2.83 -11.82
CA THR A 79 -15.29 -1.40 -12.10
C THR A 79 -15.32 -0.64 -10.78
N VAL A 80 -14.52 0.43 -10.67
CA VAL A 80 -14.54 1.30 -9.49
C VAL A 80 -15.61 2.36 -9.67
N GLU A 81 -16.60 2.38 -8.79
CA GLU A 81 -17.65 3.41 -8.78
C GLU A 81 -17.21 4.64 -8.01
N ARG A 82 -16.59 4.42 -6.84
CA ARG A 82 -16.00 5.48 -6.02
C ARG A 82 -14.94 4.93 -5.09
N VAL A 83 -14.07 5.82 -4.62
CA VAL A 83 -13.05 5.53 -3.62
C VAL A 83 -13.28 6.43 -2.41
N GLN A 84 -13.20 5.86 -1.21
CA GLN A 84 -13.33 6.57 0.05
C GLN A 84 -12.05 6.44 0.87
N GLY A 85 -11.59 7.58 1.39
CA GLY A 85 -10.34 7.70 2.11
C GLY A 85 -9.19 8.16 1.20
N GLU A 86 -8.08 8.51 1.83
CA GLU A 86 -6.84 8.88 1.16
C GLU A 86 -5.71 8.08 1.78
N TRP A 87 -4.85 7.54 0.93
CA TRP A 87 -3.68 6.79 1.37
C TRP A 87 -2.49 7.12 0.49
N GLN A 88 -1.83 8.22 0.84
CA GLN A 88 -0.75 8.83 0.06
C GLN A 88 0.41 7.87 -0.23
N SER A 89 0.63 6.86 0.61
CA SER A 89 1.67 5.86 0.41
C SER A 89 1.26 4.53 1.01
N VAL A 90 1.14 3.49 0.18
CA VAL A 90 0.88 2.10 0.65
C VAL A 90 2.02 1.50 1.48
N LYS A 91 3.12 2.24 1.70
CA LYS A 91 4.19 1.89 2.65
C LYS A 91 3.91 2.40 4.06
N ALA A 92 3.12 3.47 4.20
CA ALA A 92 2.71 4.03 5.49
C ALA A 92 1.42 3.37 5.98
N GLY A 93 1.15 3.42 7.29
CA GLY A 93 -0.15 3.01 7.82
C GLY A 93 -1.28 3.82 7.20
N GLY A 94 -2.41 3.17 6.92
CA GLY A 94 -3.52 3.83 6.24
C GLY A 94 -4.60 2.86 5.79
N THR A 95 -5.68 3.42 5.28
CA THR A 95 -6.84 2.66 4.82
C THR A 95 -7.51 3.38 3.67
N VAL A 96 -7.95 2.62 2.68
CA VAL A 96 -8.81 3.11 1.60
C VAL A 96 -9.86 2.06 1.27
N THR A 97 -11.06 2.50 0.92
CA THR A 97 -12.16 1.62 0.54
C THR A 97 -12.61 1.92 -0.88
N TYR A 98 -12.59 0.89 -1.71
CA TYR A 98 -13.04 0.91 -3.09
C TYR A 98 -14.46 0.35 -3.11
N PHE A 99 -15.40 1.11 -3.64
CA PHE A 99 -16.76 0.66 -3.92
C PHE A 99 -16.80 0.25 -5.38
N LEU A 100 -17.11 -1.02 -5.61
CA LEU A 100 -16.88 -1.71 -6.86
C LEU A 100 -18.18 -2.30 -7.40
N THR A 101 -18.22 -2.52 -8.71
CA THR A 101 -19.25 -3.32 -9.38
C THR A 101 -18.59 -4.46 -10.15
N LYS A 102 -19.12 -5.67 -10.03
CA LYS A 102 -18.77 -6.83 -10.86
C LYS A 102 -20.04 -7.44 -11.42
N GLU A 103 -20.15 -7.52 -12.75
CA GLU A 103 -21.31 -8.13 -13.43
C GLU A 103 -22.66 -7.53 -12.95
N GLY A 104 -22.67 -6.23 -12.63
CA GLY A 104 -23.85 -5.53 -12.10
C GLY A 104 -24.09 -5.68 -10.60
N HIS A 105 -23.28 -6.48 -9.89
CA HIS A 105 -23.39 -6.66 -8.45
C HIS A 105 -22.39 -5.76 -7.70
N PRO A 106 -22.86 -4.95 -6.72
CA PRO A 106 -21.98 -4.11 -5.93
C PRO A 106 -21.16 -4.96 -4.94
N CYS A 107 -19.92 -4.56 -4.70
CA CYS A 107 -19.09 -5.06 -3.62
C CYS A 107 -18.15 -3.97 -3.09
N GLU A 108 -17.59 -4.20 -1.92
CA GLU A 108 -16.64 -3.28 -1.29
C GLU A 108 -15.29 -3.96 -1.11
N MET A 109 -14.20 -3.28 -1.46
CA MET A 109 -12.85 -3.74 -1.23
C MET A 109 -12.08 -2.74 -0.36
N LYS A 110 -11.79 -3.14 0.87
CA LYS A 110 -11.00 -2.34 1.83
C LYS A 110 -9.55 -2.78 1.81
N PHE A 111 -8.65 -1.83 1.57
CA PHE A 111 -7.20 -2.01 1.70
C PHE A 111 -6.75 -1.33 2.98
N GLU A 112 -5.94 -2.00 3.78
CA GLU A 112 -5.52 -1.52 5.09
C GLU A 112 -4.09 -1.95 5.40
N ARG A 113 -3.25 -1.01 5.85
CA ARG A 113 -1.96 -1.32 6.49
C ARG A 113 -1.98 -0.86 7.94
N THR A 114 -1.60 -1.78 8.81
CA THR A 114 -1.32 -1.51 10.23
C THR A 114 0.09 -1.97 10.58
N ALA A 115 0.47 -1.84 11.86
CA ALA A 115 1.70 -2.46 12.36
C ALA A 115 1.70 -4.00 12.21
N GLY A 116 0.52 -4.63 12.13
CA GLY A 116 0.36 -6.08 11.95
C GLY A 116 0.48 -6.56 10.50
N GLY A 117 0.70 -5.65 9.53
CA GLY A 117 0.83 -5.98 8.11
C GLY A 117 -0.26 -5.34 7.25
N VAL A 118 -0.40 -5.88 6.04
CA VAL A 118 -1.35 -5.38 5.03
C VAL A 118 -2.43 -6.41 4.81
N THR A 119 -3.68 -5.94 4.80
CA THR A 119 -4.84 -6.76 4.48
C THR A 119 -5.65 -6.16 3.36
N ILE A 120 -6.26 -7.05 2.57
CA ILE A 120 -7.36 -6.69 1.67
C ILE A 120 -8.59 -7.46 2.13
N THR A 121 -9.70 -6.76 2.32
CA THR A 121 -10.98 -7.35 2.66
C THR A 121 -11.97 -7.05 1.55
N ILE A 122 -12.62 -8.09 1.03
CA ILE A 122 -13.69 -7.97 0.02
C ILE A 122 -15.00 -8.36 0.67
N ASP A 123 -16.01 -7.49 0.56
CA ASP A 123 -17.36 -7.70 1.05
C ASP A 123 -18.33 -7.77 -0.12
N TYR A 124 -18.94 -8.93 -0.33
CA TYR A 124 -19.92 -9.20 -1.39
C TYR A 124 -21.36 -9.09 -0.85
N GLY A 125 -21.56 -8.43 0.30
CA GLY A 125 -22.85 -8.33 0.96
C GLY A 125 -23.37 -9.71 1.39
N ALA A 126 -24.56 -10.09 0.91
CA ALA A 126 -25.19 -11.36 1.28
C ALA A 126 -24.38 -12.61 0.86
N ALA A 127 -23.53 -12.49 -0.17
CA ALA A 127 -22.65 -13.58 -0.61
C ALA A 127 -21.43 -13.78 0.32
N GLY A 128 -21.26 -12.90 1.31
CA GLY A 128 -20.26 -13.03 2.36
C GLY A 128 -19.01 -12.20 2.13
N LYS A 129 -18.01 -12.46 2.98
CA LYS A 129 -16.81 -11.64 3.12
C LYS A 129 -15.56 -12.51 3.04
N SER A 130 -14.51 -11.97 2.44
CA SER A 130 -13.19 -12.58 2.38
C SER A 130 -12.14 -11.60 2.87
N ARG A 131 -11.12 -12.07 3.58
CA ARG A 131 -9.95 -11.28 3.98
C ARG A 131 -8.68 -11.99 3.57
N PHE A 132 -7.70 -11.22 3.12
CA PHE A 132 -6.43 -11.71 2.60
C PHE A 132 -5.28 -10.99 3.29
N LEU A 133 -4.18 -11.72 3.50
CA LEU A 133 -2.90 -11.15 3.90
C LEU A 133 -2.08 -10.88 2.64
N ILE A 134 -1.45 -9.71 2.58
CA ILE A 134 -0.65 -9.31 1.43
C ILE A 134 0.82 -9.48 1.79
N SER A 135 1.52 -10.26 0.97
CA SER A 135 2.96 -10.50 1.13
C SER A 135 3.78 -9.38 0.49
N THR A 136 3.39 -8.96 -0.71
CA THR A 136 4.17 -8.01 -1.52
C THR A 136 3.26 -7.04 -2.27
N ILE A 137 3.70 -5.78 -2.36
CA ILE A 137 3.07 -4.73 -3.16
C ILE A 137 4.11 -4.18 -4.15
N ASN A 138 3.78 -4.19 -5.44
CA ASN A 138 4.66 -3.69 -6.50
C ASN A 138 3.94 -2.69 -7.40
N ASP A 139 4.69 -1.79 -8.02
CA ASP A 139 4.16 -0.98 -9.13
C ASP A 139 3.85 -1.86 -10.33
N SER A 140 2.80 -1.49 -11.06
CA SER A 140 2.44 -2.10 -12.33
C SER A 140 2.69 -1.11 -13.47
N LYS A 141 3.31 -1.60 -14.55
CA LYS A 141 3.52 -0.81 -15.79
C LYS A 141 2.33 -0.86 -16.76
N LEU A 142 1.25 -1.53 -16.36
CA LEU A 142 0.02 -1.65 -17.16
C LEU A 142 -0.61 -0.29 -17.45
#